data_AF-A0A7S1SUV0-F1
#
_entry.id   AF-A0A7S1SUV0-F1
#
_cell.length_a   1.000
_cell.length_b   1.000
_cell.length_c   1.000
_cell.angle_alpha   90.00
_cell.angle_beta   90.00
_cell.angle_gamma   90.00
#
_symmetry.space_group_name_H-M   'P 1'
#
loop_
_entity.id
_entity.type
_entity.pdbx_description
1 polymer ?
#
loop_
_entity_poly.entity_id
_entity_poly.type
_entity_poly.pdbx_seq_one_letter_code
_entity_poly.pdbx_strand_id
1 'polypeptide(L)'
;GSSGAKLAMKVQKSASHYTDAAWDEIKLLQAVNKGAGGVEEKGRNQCVQLLDSFEHNGPFGTHVCMVFEPLGDNLLALIKRYHYRGLPLPLVRRLTADILQGLDYMHRCCSIIHTDLKPENVMLTLPLINRLPAAPRADESAPSDDVSLGPSADAVMPHEEVKDGGRPEAEGGAELESAADVGGNGKLEEQSDAAGMGEGSVA
;
A
#
# COMPACT_ATOMS: atom_id res chain seq x y z
N GLY A 1 11.67 2.21 -36.55
CA GLY A 1 11.04 0.98 -36.03
C GLY A 1 10.48 1.27 -34.67
N SER A 2 9.31 0.72 -34.33
CA SER A 2 8.75 0.85 -32.98
C SER A 2 9.58 0.01 -32.00
N SER A 3 10.34 0.63 -31.12
CA SER A 3 10.83 -0.06 -29.92
C SER A 3 9.63 -0.22 -28.98
N GLY A 4 9.01 -1.41 -28.99
CA GLY A 4 7.85 -1.70 -28.15
C GLY A 4 8.15 -1.36 -26.69
N ALA A 5 7.23 -0.63 -26.04
CA ALA A 5 7.35 -0.28 -24.64
C ALA A 5 7.42 -1.56 -23.80
N LYS A 6 8.42 -1.64 -22.90
CA LYS A 6 8.52 -2.76 -21.95
C LYS A 6 7.53 -2.53 -20.81
N LEU A 7 6.86 -3.59 -20.40
CA LEU A 7 5.91 -3.62 -19.30
C LEU A 7 6.30 -4.75 -18.34
N ALA A 8 5.95 -4.62 -17.06
CA ALA A 8 6.04 -5.72 -16.11
C ALA A 8 4.67 -6.40 -16.00
N MET A 9 4.62 -7.73 -15.95
CA MET A 9 3.36 -8.47 -15.79
C MET A 9 3.47 -9.45 -14.62
N LYS A 10 2.54 -9.34 -13.67
CA LYS A 10 2.33 -10.30 -12.58
C LYS A 10 1.21 -11.23 -12.99
N VAL A 11 1.49 -12.54 -13.02
CA VAL A 11 0.49 -13.58 -13.29
C VAL A 11 0.22 -14.32 -11.99
N GLN A 12 -1.01 -14.25 -11.52
CA GLN A 12 -1.41 -14.92 -10.29
C GLN A 12 -1.70 -16.42 -10.53
N LYS A 13 -1.55 -17.24 -9.49
CA LYS A 13 -1.98 -18.65 -9.52
C LYS A 13 -3.51 -18.76 -9.63
N SER A 14 -4.01 -19.79 -10.31
CA SER A 14 -5.42 -19.98 -10.65
C SER A 14 -6.32 -20.56 -9.54
N ALA A 15 -5.78 -20.89 -8.37
CA ALA A 15 -6.61 -21.38 -7.26
C ALA A 15 -7.37 -20.22 -6.60
N SER A 16 -8.65 -20.43 -6.27
CA SER A 16 -9.60 -19.38 -5.84
C SER A 16 -9.03 -18.37 -4.84
N HIS A 17 -8.48 -18.82 -3.71
CA HIS A 17 -7.90 -17.93 -2.70
C HIS A 17 -6.79 -16.99 -3.19
N TYR A 18 -6.06 -17.36 -4.26
CA TYR A 18 -5.11 -16.47 -4.91
C TYR A 18 -5.78 -15.49 -5.89
N THR A 19 -6.83 -15.94 -6.59
CA THR A 19 -7.67 -15.12 -7.47
C THR A 19 -8.42 -14.05 -6.68
N ASP A 20 -9.07 -14.42 -5.57
CA ASP A 20 -9.81 -13.52 -4.68
C ASP A 20 -8.87 -12.43 -4.12
N ALA A 21 -7.71 -12.84 -3.61
CA ALA A 21 -6.69 -11.92 -3.12
C ALA A 21 -6.13 -10.98 -4.21
N ALA A 22 -5.98 -11.46 -5.45
CA ALA A 22 -5.57 -10.60 -6.57
C ALA A 22 -6.65 -9.59 -6.97
N TRP A 23 -7.94 -9.93 -6.86
CA TRP A 23 -9.01 -8.97 -7.08
C TRP A 23 -9.06 -7.89 -6.00
N ASP A 24 -8.75 -8.21 -4.75
CA ASP A 24 -8.60 -7.21 -3.69
C ASP A 24 -7.35 -6.33 -3.90
N GLU A 25 -6.22 -6.92 -4.33
CA GLU A 25 -5.02 -6.17 -4.72
C GLU A 25 -5.31 -5.20 -5.88
N ILE A 26 -6.04 -5.63 -6.91
CA ILE A 26 -6.47 -4.79 -8.04
C ILE A 26 -7.33 -3.61 -7.56
N LYS A 27 -8.30 -3.82 -6.65
CA LYS A 27 -9.13 -2.73 -6.09
C LYS A 27 -8.27 -1.67 -5.39
N LEU A 28 -7.29 -2.10 -4.59
CA LEU A 28 -6.36 -1.20 -3.91
C LEU A 28 -5.49 -0.43 -4.90
N LEU A 29 -4.91 -1.11 -5.90
CA LEU A 29 -4.11 -0.49 -6.95
C LEU A 29 -4.91 0.50 -7.82
N GLN A 30 -6.17 0.18 -8.13
CA GLN A 30 -7.06 1.09 -8.85
C GLN A 30 -7.39 2.34 -8.01
N ALA A 31 -7.56 2.21 -6.68
CA ALA A 31 -7.73 3.36 -5.79
C ALA A 31 -6.46 4.24 -5.71
N VAL A 32 -5.27 3.62 -5.64
CA VAL A 32 -3.95 4.31 -5.74
C VAL A 32 -3.82 5.08 -7.06
N ASN A 33 -4.25 4.49 -8.18
CA ASN A 33 -4.20 5.11 -9.51
C ASN A 33 -5.25 6.18 -9.74
N LYS A 34 -6.44 6.06 -9.14
CA LYS A 34 -7.52 7.04 -9.36
C LYS A 34 -7.18 8.39 -8.75
N GLY A 35 -6.47 8.38 -7.62
CA GLY A 35 -6.14 9.57 -6.85
C GLY A 35 -7.35 10.23 -6.18
N ALA A 36 -7.05 11.25 -5.38
CA ALA A 36 -8.06 12.04 -4.69
C ALA A 36 -8.60 13.19 -5.55
N GLY A 37 -8.05 13.42 -6.75
CA GLY A 37 -8.47 14.51 -7.64
C GLY A 37 -8.15 15.91 -7.08
N GLY A 38 -7.19 15.99 -6.16
CA GLY A 38 -6.82 17.19 -5.42
C GLY A 38 -5.36 17.60 -5.61
N VAL A 39 -4.92 18.61 -4.86
CA VAL A 39 -3.57 19.21 -5.00
C VAL A 39 -2.45 18.31 -4.45
N GLU A 40 -2.78 17.30 -3.61
CA GLU A 40 -1.80 16.47 -2.90
C GLU A 40 -1.37 15.16 -3.62
N GLU A 41 -1.51 15.05 -4.95
CA GLU A 41 -1.09 13.83 -5.69
C GLU A 41 0.44 13.67 -5.85
N LYS A 42 1.26 14.52 -5.22
CA LYS A 42 2.74 14.48 -5.37
C LYS A 42 3.36 13.13 -4.99
N GLY A 43 2.77 12.41 -4.03
CA GLY A 43 3.23 11.09 -3.60
C GLY A 43 2.80 9.93 -4.51
N ARG A 44 1.83 10.14 -5.42
CA ARG A 44 1.30 9.10 -6.31
C ARG A 44 2.37 8.40 -7.13
N ASN A 45 3.32 9.19 -7.68
CA ASN A 45 4.42 8.69 -8.50
C ASN A 45 5.48 7.89 -7.70
N GLN A 46 5.31 7.76 -6.38
CA GLN A 46 6.13 6.90 -5.51
C GLN A 46 5.42 5.56 -5.19
N CYS A 47 4.21 5.36 -5.73
CA CYS A 47 3.46 4.11 -5.69
C CYS A 47 3.45 3.49 -7.10
N VAL A 48 3.58 2.16 -7.19
CA VAL A 48 3.54 1.45 -8.47
C VAL A 48 2.20 1.65 -9.18
N GLN A 49 2.22 2.03 -10.46
CA GLN A 49 1.00 2.23 -11.24
C GLN A 49 0.55 0.91 -11.93
N LEU A 50 -0.69 0.48 -11.66
CA LEU A 50 -1.36 -0.61 -12.39
C LEU A 50 -1.85 -0.10 -13.75
N LEU A 51 -1.23 -0.54 -14.85
CA LEU A 51 -1.55 -0.06 -16.19
C LEU A 51 -2.74 -0.79 -16.82
N ASP A 52 -2.92 -2.08 -16.50
CA ASP A 52 -4.02 -2.91 -16.99
C ASP A 52 -4.22 -4.14 -16.08
N SER A 53 -5.39 -4.76 -16.12
CA SER A 53 -5.69 -6.00 -15.40
C SER A 53 -6.73 -6.84 -16.15
N PHE A 54 -6.43 -8.11 -16.39
CA PHE A 54 -7.28 -9.01 -17.19
C PHE A 54 -7.18 -10.47 -16.71
N GLU A 55 -8.12 -11.31 -17.16
CA GLU A 55 -8.08 -12.76 -16.93
C GLU A 55 -7.48 -13.51 -18.12
N HIS A 56 -6.68 -14.54 -17.84
CA HIS A 56 -6.11 -15.43 -18.84
C HIS A 56 -6.46 -16.89 -18.54
N ASN A 57 -7.16 -17.55 -19.48
CA ASN A 57 -7.53 -18.96 -19.35
C ASN A 57 -6.36 -19.85 -19.76
N GLY A 58 -5.71 -20.46 -18.77
CA GLY A 58 -4.63 -21.43 -18.94
C GLY A 58 -5.10 -22.89 -18.84
N PRO A 59 -4.22 -23.87 -19.10
CA PRO A 59 -4.55 -25.30 -19.00
C PRO A 59 -4.87 -25.77 -17.57
N PHE A 60 -4.58 -24.94 -16.56
CA PHE A 60 -4.81 -25.21 -15.14
C PHE A 60 -5.80 -24.22 -14.50
N GLY A 61 -6.70 -23.64 -15.31
CA GLY A 61 -7.72 -22.69 -14.89
C GLY A 61 -7.40 -21.23 -15.25
N THR A 62 -8.22 -20.33 -14.73
CA THR A 62 -8.16 -18.89 -15.02
C THR A 62 -7.16 -18.19 -14.10
N HIS A 63 -6.28 -17.39 -14.69
CA HIS A 63 -5.24 -16.63 -14.01
C HIS A 63 -5.55 -15.14 -14.07
N VAL A 64 -5.52 -14.45 -12.92
CA VAL A 64 -5.59 -12.99 -12.89
C VAL A 64 -4.21 -12.41 -13.24
N CYS A 65 -4.16 -11.57 -14.27
CA CYS A 65 -2.97 -10.90 -14.76
C CYS A 65 -3.04 -9.41 -14.44
N MET A 66 -1.94 -8.85 -13.93
CA MET A 66 -1.78 -7.42 -13.65
C MET A 66 -0.57 -6.89 -14.42
N VAL A 67 -0.74 -5.75 -15.10
CA VAL A 67 0.29 -5.10 -15.91
C VAL A 67 0.73 -3.82 -15.21
N PHE A 68 2.03 -3.61 -15.10
CA PHE A 68 2.65 -2.50 -14.38
C PHE A 68 3.72 -1.80 -15.22
N GLU A 69 4.07 -0.59 -14.80
CA GLU A 69 5.25 0.10 -15.31
C GLU A 69 6.55 -0.70 -15.06
N PRO A 70 7.56 -0.60 -15.94
CA PRO A 70 8.83 -1.31 -15.78
C PRO A 70 9.71 -0.67 -14.69
N LEU A 71 9.62 -1.21 -13.48
CA LEU A 71 10.55 -0.92 -12.39
C LEU A 71 11.78 -1.85 -12.44
N GLY A 72 12.84 -1.48 -11.71
CA GLY A 72 14.06 -2.25 -11.59
C GLY A 72 14.11 -3.11 -10.33
N ASP A 73 15.32 -3.39 -9.85
CA ASP A 73 15.56 -4.15 -8.61
C ASP A 73 14.92 -3.51 -7.37
N ASN A 74 14.64 -4.32 -6.35
CA ASN A 74 14.18 -3.82 -5.05
C ASN A 74 15.33 -3.32 -4.15
N LEU A 75 14.97 -2.60 -3.08
CA LEU A 75 15.92 -2.04 -2.12
C LEU A 75 16.76 -3.13 -1.42
N LEU A 76 16.24 -4.35 -1.23
CA LEU A 76 17.04 -5.46 -0.69
C LEU A 76 18.21 -5.82 -1.62
N ALA A 77 18.00 -5.86 -2.94
CA ALA A 77 19.07 -6.11 -3.90
C ALA A 77 20.13 -5.00 -3.89
N LEU A 78 19.72 -3.74 -3.69
CA LEU A 78 20.64 -2.62 -3.48
C LEU A 78 21.45 -2.77 -2.18
N ILE A 79 20.83 -3.17 -1.07
CA ILE A 79 21.54 -3.45 0.20
C ILE A 79 22.56 -4.59 0.03
N LYS A 80 22.20 -5.64 -0.72
CA LYS A 80 23.11 -6.74 -1.09
C LYS A 80 24.28 -6.27 -1.95
N ARG A 81 24.05 -5.37 -2.91
CA ARG A 81 25.10 -4.75 -3.75
C ARG A 81 26.12 -3.94 -2.93
N TYR A 82 25.72 -3.40 -1.78
CA TYR A 82 26.62 -2.73 -0.83
C TYR A 82 27.15 -3.68 0.27
N HIS A 83 27.08 -5.01 0.06
CA HIS A 83 27.57 -6.03 0.97
C HIS A 83 27.07 -5.88 2.42
N TYR A 84 25.85 -5.36 2.61
CA TYR A 84 25.26 -5.04 3.92
C TYR A 84 26.07 -4.05 4.78
N ARG A 85 27.04 -3.31 4.21
CA ARG A 85 27.87 -2.29 4.90
C ARG A 85 27.18 -0.91 5.04
N GLY A 86 25.87 -0.86 4.82
CA GLY A 86 25.09 0.38 4.73
C GLY A 86 25.11 1.02 3.33
N LEU A 87 24.21 1.98 3.12
CA LEU A 87 24.11 2.77 1.89
C LEU A 87 24.62 4.20 2.16
N PRO A 88 25.19 4.90 1.16
CA PRO A 88 25.61 6.29 1.33
C PRO A 88 24.47 7.17 1.85
N LEU A 89 24.72 7.95 2.91
CA LEU A 89 23.68 8.73 3.59
C LEU A 89 22.85 9.66 2.67
N PRO A 90 23.41 10.30 1.60
CA PRO A 90 22.60 11.05 0.63
C PRO A 90 21.60 10.18 -0.16
N LEU A 91 21.94 8.91 -0.42
CA LEU A 91 21.05 7.96 -1.08
C LEU A 91 19.94 7.50 -0.12
N VAL A 92 20.28 7.20 1.14
CA VAL A 92 19.30 6.87 2.18
C VAL A 92 18.28 8.01 2.34
N ARG A 93 18.74 9.25 2.50
CA ARG A 93 17.85 10.42 2.63
C ARG A 93 16.88 10.57 1.46
N ARG A 94 17.33 10.33 0.22
CA ARG A 94 16.48 10.36 -0.97
C ARG A 94 15.44 9.24 -0.94
N LEU A 95 15.88 7.99 -0.75
CA LEU A 95 15.00 6.82 -0.69
C LEU A 95 13.94 6.97 0.41
N THR A 96 14.33 7.40 1.61
CA THR A 96 13.40 7.64 2.72
C THR A 96 12.40 8.75 2.40
N ALA A 97 12.82 9.86 1.78
CA ALA A 97 11.92 10.93 1.38
C ALA A 97 10.91 10.48 0.30
N ASP A 98 11.35 9.65 -0.65
CA ASP A 98 10.50 9.08 -1.71
C ASP A 98 9.49 8.08 -1.13
N ILE A 99 9.92 7.16 -0.25
CA ILE A 99 9.05 6.22 0.48
C ILE A 99 8.01 6.97 1.34
N LEU A 100 8.43 7.99 2.10
CA LEU A 100 7.53 8.76 2.95
C LEU A 100 6.49 9.54 2.12
N GLN A 101 6.85 10.06 0.95
CA GLN A 101 5.88 10.69 0.03
C GLN A 101 4.83 9.68 -0.47
N GLY A 102 5.23 8.45 -0.81
CA GLY A 102 4.30 7.38 -1.21
C GLY A 102 3.37 6.94 -0.06
N LEU A 103 3.91 6.79 1.15
CA LEU A 103 3.12 6.46 2.34
C LEU A 103 2.13 7.57 2.70
N ASP A 104 2.54 8.84 2.66
CA ASP A 104 1.66 9.97 2.97
C ASP A 104 0.47 10.04 2.02
N TYR A 105 0.72 9.81 0.73
CA TYR A 105 -0.31 9.70 -0.30
C TYR A 105 -1.25 8.51 -0.07
N MET A 106 -0.71 7.30 0.17
CA MET A 106 -1.56 6.12 0.44
C MET A 106 -2.45 6.34 1.66
N HIS A 107 -1.92 6.90 2.75
CA HIS A 107 -2.68 7.14 3.98
C HIS A 107 -3.72 8.26 3.84
N ARG A 108 -3.34 9.45 3.32
CA ARG A 108 -4.22 10.62 3.30
C ARG A 108 -5.14 10.69 2.07
N CYS A 109 -4.65 10.28 0.91
CA CYS A 109 -5.39 10.43 -0.36
C CYS A 109 -6.17 9.17 -0.72
N CYS A 110 -5.66 7.98 -0.36
CA CYS A 110 -6.27 6.69 -0.72
C CYS A 110 -6.93 5.97 0.46
N SER A 111 -6.65 6.37 1.72
CA SER A 111 -7.06 5.64 2.94
C SER A 111 -6.58 4.18 2.97
N ILE A 112 -5.40 3.90 2.40
CA ILE A 112 -4.78 2.57 2.31
C ILE A 112 -3.59 2.48 3.25
N ILE A 113 -3.53 1.41 4.05
CA ILE A 113 -2.37 1.07 4.89
C ILE A 113 -1.61 -0.07 4.20
N HIS A 114 -0.31 0.11 3.94
CA HIS A 114 0.50 -0.91 3.24
C HIS A 114 0.70 -2.20 4.06
N THR A 115 0.79 -2.09 5.40
CA THR A 115 1.05 -3.16 6.39
C THR A 115 2.40 -3.90 6.29
N ASP A 116 2.90 -4.21 5.09
CA ASP A 116 4.12 -5.01 4.86
C ASP A 116 5.29 -4.16 4.31
N LEU A 117 5.61 -3.02 4.94
CA LEU A 117 6.69 -2.14 4.45
C LEU A 117 8.08 -2.72 4.78
N LYS A 118 8.78 -3.20 3.76
CA LYS A 118 10.11 -3.82 3.87
C LYS A 118 10.95 -3.62 2.60
N PRO A 119 12.29 -3.81 2.64
CA PRO A 119 13.18 -3.57 1.49
C PRO A 119 12.85 -4.38 0.23
N GLU A 120 12.15 -5.50 0.35
CA GLU A 120 11.68 -6.33 -0.75
C GLU A 120 10.54 -5.66 -1.55
N ASN A 121 9.71 -4.86 -0.89
CA ASN A 121 8.52 -4.21 -1.44
C ASN A 121 8.79 -2.76 -1.90
N VAL A 122 10.00 -2.24 -1.70
CA VAL A 122 10.44 -0.95 -2.24
C VAL A 122 11.21 -1.18 -3.54
N MET A 123 10.55 -0.90 -4.66
CA MET A 123 11.11 -1.04 -6.01
C MET A 123 11.90 0.21 -6.42
N LEU A 124 13.05 0.05 -7.08
CA LEU A 124 13.87 1.17 -7.56
C LEU A 124 13.58 1.45 -9.04
N THR A 125 13.58 2.73 -9.43
CA THR A 125 13.40 3.10 -10.83
C THR A 125 14.66 2.83 -11.65
N LEU A 126 14.51 2.37 -12.90
CA LEU A 126 15.65 2.09 -13.80
C LEU A 126 16.62 3.28 -13.94
N PRO A 127 16.18 4.56 -14.01
CA PRO A 127 17.09 5.71 -14.04
C PRO A 127 17.92 5.88 -12.76
N LEU A 128 17.42 5.47 -11.59
CA LEU A 128 18.20 5.49 -10.34
C LEU A 128 19.29 4.43 -10.39
N ILE A 129 18.96 3.19 -10.77
CA ILE A 129 19.90 2.06 -10.86
C ILE A 129 21.05 2.40 -11.81
N ASN A 130 20.74 2.99 -12.98
CA ASN A 130 21.72 3.40 -13.99
C ASN A 130 22.64 4.55 -13.52
N ARG A 131 22.32 5.23 -12.42
CA ARG A 131 23.12 6.32 -11.83
C ARG A 131 23.88 5.91 -10.56
N LEU A 132 23.68 4.69 -10.06
CA LEU A 132 24.42 4.18 -8.91
C LEU A 132 25.89 3.94 -9.28
N PRO A 133 26.86 4.41 -8.48
CA PRO A 133 28.28 4.12 -8.70
C PRO A 133 28.54 2.61 -8.64
N ALA A 134 29.67 2.17 -9.20
CA ALA A 134 30.12 0.78 -9.07
C ALA A 134 30.07 0.33 -7.59
N ALA A 135 29.68 -0.93 -7.36
CA ALA A 135 29.64 -1.48 -6.02
C ALA A 135 31.03 -1.38 -5.36
N PRO A 136 31.14 -0.98 -4.07
CA PRO A 136 32.37 -1.13 -3.32
C PRO A 136 32.82 -2.58 -3.38
N ARG A 137 34.13 -2.83 -3.49
CA ARG A 137 34.60 -4.22 -3.46
C ARG A 137 34.44 -4.79 -2.05
N ALA A 138 34.21 -6.11 -1.95
CA ALA A 138 34.04 -6.77 -0.66
C ALA A 138 35.28 -6.66 0.26
N ASP A 139 36.47 -6.41 -0.30
CA ASP A 139 37.74 -6.21 0.41
C ASP A 139 38.01 -4.74 0.81
N GLU A 140 37.33 -3.75 0.22
CA GLU A 140 37.44 -2.36 0.67
C GLU A 140 36.77 -2.18 2.03
N SER A 141 37.59 -2.09 3.08
CA SER A 141 37.15 -1.68 4.42
C SER A 141 36.32 -0.41 4.33
N ALA A 142 35.15 -0.40 4.97
CA ALA A 142 34.29 0.78 5.00
C ALA A 142 35.09 2.01 5.50
N PRO A 143 34.85 3.21 4.95
CA PRO A 143 35.43 4.43 5.50
C PRO A 143 35.09 4.52 6.99
N SER A 144 36.12 4.69 7.82
CA SER A 144 35.96 4.89 9.26
C SER A 144 35.50 6.32 9.53
N ASP A 145 34.28 6.64 9.13
CA ASP A 145 33.63 7.90 9.47
C ASP A 145 33.26 7.87 10.96
N ASP A 146 34.17 8.40 11.78
CA ASP A 146 33.95 8.70 13.19
C ASP A 146 32.88 9.80 13.33
N VAL A 147 31.63 9.40 13.20
CA VAL A 147 30.47 10.20 13.61
C VAL A 147 30.01 9.64 14.94
N SER A 148 30.48 10.27 16.01
CA SER A 148 30.04 9.99 17.38
C SER A 148 28.53 10.23 17.52
N LEU A 149 27.77 9.16 17.28
CA LEU A 149 26.35 9.10 17.59
C LEU A 149 26.22 9.03 19.12
N GLY A 150 25.81 10.16 19.71
CA GLY A 150 25.44 10.21 21.12
C GLY A 150 24.39 9.15 21.48
N PRO A 151 24.30 8.75 22.75
CA PRO A 151 23.56 7.56 23.16
C PRO A 151 22.09 7.62 22.73
N SER A 152 21.62 6.49 22.19
CA SER A 152 20.23 6.26 21.82
C SER A 152 19.31 6.48 23.01
N ALA A 153 18.38 7.43 22.92
CA ALA A 153 17.27 7.53 23.84
C ALA A 153 16.17 6.58 23.36
N ASP A 154 15.93 5.49 24.09
CA ASP A 154 14.74 4.67 23.91
C ASP A 154 13.50 5.55 24.13
N ALA A 155 12.71 5.73 23.06
CA ALA A 155 11.48 6.50 23.10
C ALA A 155 10.35 5.70 23.77
N VAL A 156 10.47 5.50 25.09
CA VAL A 156 9.35 5.07 25.93
C VAL A 156 8.37 6.24 26.02
N MET A 157 7.24 6.12 25.32
CA MET A 157 6.10 7.02 25.51
C MET A 157 5.60 6.90 26.95
N PRO A 158 5.52 7.99 27.74
CA PRO A 158 4.91 7.94 29.05
C PRO A 158 3.39 7.74 28.91
N HIS A 159 2.84 6.80 29.66
CA HIS A 159 1.41 6.65 29.86
C HIS A 159 0.93 7.79 30.77
N GLU A 160 0.12 8.73 30.27
CA GLU A 160 -0.58 9.65 31.17
C GLU A 160 -1.76 8.92 31.83
N GLU A 161 -1.76 8.91 33.16
CA GLU A 161 -2.91 8.48 33.95
C GLU A 161 -4.01 9.55 33.86
N VAL A 162 -5.17 9.18 33.31
CA VAL A 162 -6.37 10.02 33.38
C VAL A 162 -6.82 10.07 34.84
N LYS A 163 -6.57 11.21 35.50
CA LYS A 163 -7.07 11.47 36.85
C LYS A 163 -8.56 11.79 36.80
N ASP A 164 -9.33 11.04 37.59
CA ASP A 164 -10.76 11.26 37.79
C ASP A 164 -11.00 12.67 38.37
N GLY A 165 -11.61 13.53 37.55
CA GLY A 165 -11.79 14.95 37.81
C GLY A 165 -13.20 15.22 38.33
N GLY A 166 -13.31 15.57 39.61
CA GLY A 166 -14.57 15.66 40.35
C GLY A 166 -15.69 16.49 39.69
N ARG A 167 -16.90 15.93 39.75
CA ARG A 167 -18.20 16.52 39.40
C ARG A 167 -18.42 17.91 40.04
N PRO A 168 -18.74 18.96 39.27
CA PRO A 168 -19.41 20.14 39.77
C PRO A 168 -20.95 19.96 39.73
N GLU A 169 -21.64 20.31 40.81
CA GLU A 169 -23.09 20.50 40.82
C GLU A 169 -23.40 21.99 40.62
N ALA A 170 -24.36 22.31 39.76
CA ALA A 170 -25.07 23.59 39.75
C ALA A 170 -26.45 23.44 39.10
N GLU A 171 -27.44 24.10 39.67
CA GLU A 171 -28.86 24.02 39.33
C GLU A 171 -29.24 24.94 38.15
N GLY A 172 -30.40 24.70 37.54
CA GLY A 172 -31.01 25.64 36.58
C GLY A 172 -31.98 24.96 35.61
N GLY A 173 -33.26 24.91 35.97
CA GLY A 173 -34.28 24.27 35.14
C GLY A 173 -34.85 25.15 34.03
N ALA A 174 -35.30 24.52 32.94
CA ALA A 174 -36.33 24.99 32.03
C ALA A 174 -37.03 23.77 31.40
N GLU A 175 -38.33 23.87 31.15
CA GLU A 175 -39.21 22.76 30.76
C GLU A 175 -39.24 22.47 29.25
N LEU A 176 -39.81 21.30 28.91
CA LEU A 176 -40.81 21.02 27.84
C LEU A 176 -40.49 19.86 26.86
N GLU A 177 -41.37 18.84 26.96
CA GLU A 177 -41.99 17.98 25.93
C GLU A 177 -41.25 17.73 24.59
N SER A 178 -41.13 16.49 24.10
CA SER A 178 -42.28 15.70 23.63
C SER A 178 -41.91 14.29 23.11
N ALA A 179 -42.96 13.47 22.91
CA ALA A 179 -43.05 12.13 22.26
C ALA A 179 -41.90 11.70 21.29
N ALA A 180 -41.54 10.41 21.19
CA ALA A 180 -42.46 9.32 20.90
C ALA A 180 -41.94 7.91 21.25
N ASP A 181 -42.90 7.02 21.54
CA ASP A 181 -42.75 5.57 21.68
C ASP A 181 -42.84 4.85 20.31
N VAL A 182 -42.54 3.55 20.36
CA VAL A 182 -42.98 2.42 19.51
C VAL A 182 -41.81 1.67 18.88
N GLY A 183 -41.37 0.64 19.60
CA GLY A 183 -40.70 -0.51 19.00
C GLY A 183 -41.71 -1.44 18.31
N GLY A 184 -41.32 -2.03 17.18
CA GLY A 184 -42.17 -2.96 16.41
C GLY A 184 -41.33 -4.11 15.85
N ASN A 185 -41.36 -5.26 16.53
CA ASN A 185 -40.71 -6.49 16.08
C ASN A 185 -41.69 -7.28 15.19
N GLY A 186 -41.28 -7.68 13.98
CA GLY A 186 -42.17 -8.33 13.00
C GLY A 186 -41.38 -9.17 11.99
N LYS A 187 -41.86 -10.39 11.72
CA LYS A 187 -41.15 -11.50 11.07
C LYS A 187 -41.99 -12.05 9.91
N LEU A 188 -41.43 -12.95 9.08
CA LEU A 188 -42.10 -13.80 8.06
C LEU A 188 -42.43 -13.04 6.75
N GLU A 189 -42.67 -13.60 5.54
CA GLU A 189 -42.55 -14.91 4.84
C GLU A 189 -42.81 -14.59 3.32
N GLU A 190 -42.42 -15.32 2.25
CA GLU A 190 -41.51 -16.45 2.00
C GLU A 190 -41.18 -16.55 0.45
N GLN A 191 -40.25 -17.42 0.04
CA GLN A 191 -39.96 -18.04 -1.30
C GLN A 191 -40.63 -17.52 -2.60
N SER A 192 -39.85 -17.53 -3.70
CA SER A 192 -40.12 -18.45 -4.84
C SER A 192 -38.98 -18.49 -5.86
N ASP A 193 -38.60 -19.72 -6.26
CA ASP A 193 -37.71 -19.99 -7.39
C ASP A 193 -38.45 -19.87 -8.73
N ALA A 194 -37.74 -19.44 -9.80
CA ALA A 194 -38.06 -19.81 -11.17
C ALA A 194 -36.80 -19.79 -12.06
N ALA A 195 -36.65 -20.80 -12.91
CA ALA A 195 -35.46 -21.03 -13.72
C ALA A 195 -35.39 -20.18 -15.00
N GLY A 196 -34.17 -19.99 -15.52
CA GLY A 196 -33.92 -19.36 -16.82
C GLY A 196 -32.56 -19.77 -17.40
N MET A 197 -32.49 -20.94 -18.04
CA MET A 197 -31.33 -21.35 -18.85
C MET A 197 -31.20 -20.46 -20.09
N GLY A 198 -29.98 -20.10 -20.48
CA GLY A 198 -29.71 -19.35 -21.70
C GLY A 198 -28.23 -19.41 -22.09
N GLU A 199 -27.90 -20.30 -23.03
CA GLU A 199 -26.56 -20.41 -23.62
C GLU A 199 -26.23 -19.17 -24.46
N GLY A 200 -24.97 -18.71 -24.46
CA GLY A 200 -24.58 -17.48 -25.15
C GLY A 200 -23.07 -17.39 -25.36
N SER A 201 -22.53 -18.21 -26.25
CA SER A 201 -21.13 -18.14 -26.70
C SER A 201 -20.91 -17.00 -27.70
N VAL A 202 -19.63 -16.68 -27.95
CA VAL A 202 -19.07 -15.84 -29.03
C VAL A 202 -19.14 -14.31 -28.85
N ALA A 203 -18.07 -13.75 -28.27
CA ALA A 203 -17.19 -12.74 -28.90
C ALA A 203 -16.00 -12.40 -27.99
#